data_AF-A0A536GDS4-F1
#
_entry.id   AF-A0A536GDS4-F1
#
_cell.length_a   1.000
_cell.length_b   1.000
_cell.length_c   1.000
_cell.angle_alpha   90.00
_cell.angle_beta   90.00
_cell.angle_gamma   90.00
#
_symmetry.space_group_name_H-M   'P 1'
#
loop_
_entity.id
_entity.type
_entity.pdbx_description
1 polymer ?
#
loop_
_entity_poly.entity_id
_entity_poly.type
_entity_poly.pdbx_seq_one_letter_code
_entity_poly.pdbx_strand_id
1 'polypeptide(L)'
;MTPGPAAAAARADVRELIAAKGHVVDNARQAIDRLDVAFESGDLQRTPELMLFLADLAPALEQAEGQKLGGKSAEAARFILRAIDRELDRA
;
A
#
# COMPACT_ATOMS: atom_id res chain seq x y z
N MET A 1 16.90 16.48 -0.78
CA MET A 1 17.64 15.45 -0.01
C MET A 1 17.43 14.13 -0.73
N THR A 2 18.49 13.38 -1.01
CA THR A 2 18.35 12.01 -1.53
C THR A 2 17.77 11.14 -0.41
N PRO A 3 16.73 10.32 -0.66
CA PRO A 3 16.21 9.43 0.36
C PRO A 3 17.32 8.54 0.94
N GLY A 4 17.29 8.31 2.24
CA GLY A 4 18.25 7.43 2.91
C GLY A 4 18.09 5.97 2.46
N PRO A 5 19.11 5.11 2.70
CA PRO A 5 19.07 3.70 2.28
C PRO A 5 17.88 2.93 2.87
N ALA A 6 17.45 3.26 4.09
CA ALA A 6 16.29 2.65 4.72
C ALA A 6 14.97 3.04 4.04
N ALA A 7 14.83 4.31 3.64
CA ALA A 7 13.68 4.77 2.85
C ALA A 7 13.61 4.06 1.48
N ALA A 8 14.76 3.85 0.82
CA ALA A 8 14.82 3.14 -0.45
C ALA A 8 14.44 1.66 -0.29
N ALA A 9 14.91 0.99 0.76
CA ALA A 9 14.54 -0.38 1.08
C ALA A 9 13.03 -0.51 1.37
N ALA A 10 12.47 0.40 2.18
CA ALA A 10 11.04 0.41 2.48
C ALA A 10 10.17 0.56 1.23
N ARG A 11 10.57 1.43 0.28
CA ARG A 11 9.87 1.58 -1.01
C ARG A 11 9.96 0.31 -1.85
N ALA A 12 11.12 -0.33 -1.89
CA ALA A 12 11.33 -1.57 -2.64
C ALA A 12 10.44 -2.71 -2.08
N ASP A 13 10.40 -2.89 -0.77
CA ASP A 13 9.57 -3.93 -0.14
C ASP A 13 8.07 -3.73 -0.47
N VAL A 14 7.59 -2.49 -0.39
CA VAL A 14 6.19 -2.17 -0.74
C VAL A 14 5.92 -2.43 -2.23
N ARG A 15 6.88 -2.10 -3.11
CA ARG A 15 6.77 -2.38 -4.55
C ARG A 15 6.69 -3.85 -4.87
N GLU A 16 7.48 -4.67 -4.20
CA GLU A 16 7.43 -6.12 -4.38
C GLU A 16 6.06 -6.68 -4.01
N LEU A 17 5.44 -6.19 -2.93
CA LEU A 17 4.09 -6.57 -2.53
C LEU A 17 3.04 -6.12 -3.56
N ILE A 18 3.15 -4.90 -4.07
CA ILE A 18 2.24 -4.36 -5.10
C ILE A 18 2.35 -5.17 -6.41
N ALA A 19 3.56 -5.58 -6.79
CA ALA A 19 3.84 -6.34 -8.01
C ALA A 19 3.62 -7.85 -7.84
N ALA A 20 3.48 -8.35 -6.61
CA ALA A 20 3.35 -9.77 -6.34
C ALA A 20 2.16 -10.39 -7.07
N LYS A 21 2.36 -11.60 -7.59
CA LYS A 21 1.28 -12.41 -8.16
C LYS A 21 0.42 -12.96 -7.02
N GLY A 22 -0.88 -13.17 -7.29
CA GLY A 22 -1.79 -13.78 -6.33
C GLY A 22 -3.00 -12.90 -6.01
N HIS A 23 -3.49 -13.02 -4.77
CA HIS A 23 -4.67 -12.31 -4.29
C HIS A 23 -4.31 -10.85 -3.98
N VAL A 24 -4.79 -9.93 -4.83
CA VAL A 24 -4.54 -8.48 -4.69
C VAL A 24 -4.87 -7.97 -3.29
N VAL A 25 -5.97 -8.44 -2.69
CA VAL A 25 -6.40 -8.00 -1.37
C VAL A 25 -5.37 -8.39 -0.30
N ASP A 26 -4.85 -9.61 -0.36
CA ASP A 26 -3.84 -10.08 0.61
C ASP A 26 -2.52 -9.34 0.41
N ASN A 27 -2.15 -9.06 -0.84
CA ASN A 27 -1.00 -8.24 -1.16
C ASN A 27 -1.17 -6.79 -0.67
N ALA A 28 -2.37 -6.23 -0.80
CA ALA A 28 -2.70 -4.89 -0.34
C ALA A 28 -2.62 -4.79 1.19
N ARG A 29 -3.12 -5.80 1.92
CA ARG A 29 -3.01 -5.86 3.39
C ARG A 29 -1.55 -5.91 3.83
N GLN A 30 -0.75 -6.78 3.22
CA GLN A 30 0.70 -6.84 3.50
C GLN A 30 1.40 -5.53 3.17
N ALA A 31 1.02 -4.84 2.09
CA ALA A 31 1.59 -3.54 1.72
C ALA A 31 1.26 -2.46 2.76
N ILE A 32 0.04 -2.47 3.33
CA ILE A 32 -0.34 -1.58 4.44
C ILE A 32 0.51 -1.88 5.66
N ASP A 33 0.61 -3.15 6.08
CA ASP A 33 1.42 -3.55 7.24
C ASP A 33 2.88 -3.09 7.07
N ARG A 34 3.44 -3.24 5.87
CA ARG A 34 4.82 -2.82 5.57
C ARG A 34 4.99 -1.30 5.60
N LEU A 35 4.00 -0.55 5.13
CA LEU A 35 3.98 0.92 5.20
C LEU A 35 3.89 1.40 6.64
N ASP A 36 3.04 0.79 7.46
CA ASP A 36 2.91 1.14 8.87
C ASP A 36 4.22 0.96 9.62
N VAL A 37 4.90 -0.18 9.42
CA VAL A 37 6.24 -0.40 9.99
C VAL A 37 7.23 0.69 9.53
N ALA A 38 7.23 1.05 8.25
CA ALA A 38 8.13 2.08 7.71
C ALA A 38 7.83 3.48 8.27
N PHE A 39 6.56 3.78 8.54
CA PHE A 39 6.17 5.04 9.15
C PHE A 39 6.50 5.09 10.65
N GLU A 40 6.38 3.97 11.36
CA GLU A 40 6.75 3.84 12.77
C GLU A 40 8.27 3.94 12.99
N SER A 41 9.07 3.35 12.10
CA SER A 41 10.53 3.45 12.13
C SER A 41 11.05 4.82 11.68
N GLY A 42 10.21 5.63 11.03
CA GLY A 42 10.59 6.91 10.43
C GLY A 42 11.31 6.78 9.09
N ASP A 43 11.37 5.58 8.51
CA ASP A 43 11.96 5.33 7.19
C ASP A 43 11.15 5.98 6.07
N LEU A 44 9.83 6.08 6.25
CA LEU A 44 8.92 6.80 5.37
C LEU A 44 8.12 7.85 6.16
N GLN A 45 7.72 8.91 5.47
CA GLN A 45 6.89 9.96 6.04
C GLN A 45 5.43 9.77 5.62
N ARG A 46 4.50 10.00 6.56
CA ARG A 46 3.07 10.06 6.26
C ARG A 46 2.77 11.37 5.56
N THR A 47 2.64 11.35 4.24
CA THR A 47 2.18 12.51 3.47
C THR A 47 0.65 12.56 3.44
N PRO A 48 0.03 13.75 3.34
CA PRO A 48 -1.42 13.85 3.21
C PRO A 48 -1.98 13.00 2.06
N GLU A 49 -1.28 12.95 0.93
CA GLU A 49 -1.64 12.17 -0.25
C GLU A 49 -1.60 10.66 0.01
N LEU A 50 -0.54 10.15 0.65
CA LEU A 50 -0.47 8.75 1.06
C LEU A 50 -1.60 8.38 2.01
N MET A 51 -1.90 9.24 2.98
CA MET A 51 -2.98 9.00 3.94
C MET A 51 -4.36 8.98 3.27
N LEU A 52 -4.59 9.81 2.25
CA LEU A 52 -5.81 9.77 1.44
C LEU A 52 -5.95 8.44 0.70
N PHE A 53 -4.89 7.97 0.05
CA PHE A 53 -4.93 6.69 -0.66
C PHE A 53 -5.12 5.50 0.29
N LEU A 54 -4.50 5.53 1.48
CA LEU A 54 -4.71 4.50 2.50
C LEU A 54 -6.14 4.50 3.04
N ALA A 55 -6.73 5.68 3.23
CA ALA A 55 -8.13 5.81 3.64
C ALA A 55 -9.10 5.27 2.57
N ASP A 56 -8.82 5.49 1.28
CA ASP A 56 -9.61 4.93 0.17
C ASP A 56 -9.40 3.41 0.01
N LEU A 57 -8.21 2.92 0.35
CA LEU A 57 -7.88 1.49 0.27
C LEU A 57 -8.62 0.69 1.34
N ALA A 58 -8.73 1.21 2.57
CA ALA A 58 -9.37 0.52 3.70
C ALA A 58 -10.75 -0.08 3.36
N PRO A 59 -11.76 0.69 2.87
CA PRO A 59 -13.07 0.13 2.54
C PRO A 59 -13.04 -0.84 1.35
N ALA A 60 -12.04 -0.75 0.46
CA ALA A 60 -11.86 -1.72 -0.62
C ALA A 60 -11.36 -3.09 -0.12
N LEU A 61 -10.77 -3.15 1.08
CA LEU A 61 -10.26 -4.37 1.71
C LEU A 61 -11.18 -4.94 2.79
N GLU A 62 -12.23 -4.20 3.17
CA GLU A 62 -13.25 -4.65 4.11
C GLU A 62 -14.03 -5.84 3.54
N GLN A 63 -14.16 -6.90 4.33
CA GLN A 63 -14.98 -8.06 4.03
C GLN A 63 -16.10 -8.14 5.06
N ALA A 64 -17.34 -8.26 4.61
CA ALA A 64 -18.39 -8.78 5.47
C ALA A 64 -18.09 -10.26 5.77
N GLU A 65 -18.30 -10.72 7.02
CA GLU A 65 -18.03 -12.11 7.42
C GLU A 65 -18.64 -13.11 6.41
N GLY A 66 -17.80 -14.02 5.92
CA GLY A 66 -18.19 -15.07 4.98
C GLY A 66 -18.24 -14.67 3.49
N GLN A 67 -17.97 -13.41 3.11
CA GLN A 67 -17.93 -12.99 1.71
C GLN A 67 -16.50 -12.88 1.15
N LYS A 68 -16.28 -13.51 -0.01
CA LYS A 68 -15.11 -13.23 -0.85
C LYS A 68 -15.29 -11.86 -1.51
N LEU A 69 -14.25 -11.02 -1.48
CA LEU A 69 -14.26 -9.76 -2.22
C LEU A 69 -14.43 -10.03 -3.71
N GLY A 70 -15.42 -9.35 -4.30
CA GLY A 70 -15.70 -9.44 -5.73
C GLY A 70 -14.65 -8.72 -6.57
N GLY A 71 -14.75 -8.87 -7.90
CA GLY A 71 -13.81 -8.28 -8.86
C GLY A 71 -13.65 -6.76 -8.73
N LYS A 72 -14.70 -6.04 -8.33
CA LYS A 72 -14.68 -4.58 -8.15
C LYS A 72 -13.76 -4.13 -7.02
N SER A 73 -13.80 -4.80 -5.87
CA SER A 73 -12.93 -4.48 -4.73
C SER A 73 -11.46 -4.78 -5.03
N ALA A 74 -11.20 -5.88 -5.75
CA ALA A 74 -9.85 -6.21 -6.22
C ALA A 74 -9.34 -5.21 -7.26
N GLU A 75 -10.20 -4.71 -8.15
CA GLU A 75 -9.83 -3.69 -9.14
C GLU A 75 -9.55 -2.34 -8.48
N ALA A 76 -10.39 -1.91 -7.52
CA ALA A 76 -10.15 -0.72 -6.72
C ALA A 76 -8.81 -0.80 -5.98
N ALA A 77 -8.54 -1.93 -5.29
CA ALA A 77 -7.27 -2.14 -4.61
C ALA A 77 -6.07 -2.04 -5.56
N ARG A 78 -6.13 -2.61 -6.78
CA ARG A 78 -5.06 -2.45 -7.77
C ARG A 78 -4.83 -1.00 -8.17
N PHE A 79 -5.91 -0.25 -8.39
CA PHE A 79 -5.80 1.14 -8.81
C PHE A 79 -5.16 2.01 -7.72
N ILE A 80 -5.61 1.84 -6.48
CA ILE A 80 -5.12 2.60 -5.33
C ILE A 80 -3.68 2.22 -4.99
N LEU A 81 -3.31 0.93 -5.02
CA LEU A 81 -1.92 0.50 -4.83
C LEU A 81 -0.96 1.12 -5.87
N ARG A 82 -1.40 1.27 -7.12
CA ARG A 82 -0.60 1.98 -8.14
C ARG A 82 -0.45 3.48 -7.86
N ALA A 83 -1.44 4.10 -7.22
CA ALA A 83 -1.34 5.49 -6.79
C ALA A 83 -0.33 5.63 -5.65
N ILE A 84 -0.38 4.73 -4.66
CA ILE A 84 0.59 4.64 -3.56
C ILE A 84 2.01 4.47 -4.09
N ASP A 85 2.26 3.53 -5.01
CA ASP A 85 3.59 3.31 -5.60
C ASP A 85 4.17 4.57 -6.25
N ARG A 86 3.34 5.31 -6.99
CA ARG A 86 3.75 6.59 -7.62
C ARG A 86 4.00 7.69 -6.62
N GLU A 87 3.27 7.71 -5.52
CA GLU A 87 3.44 8.71 -4.47
C GLU A 87 4.72 8.44 -3.65
N LEU A 88 5.07 7.17 -3.46
CA LEU A 88 6.33 6.77 -2.83
C LEU A 88 7.58 7.21 -3.61
N ASP A 89 7.47 7.47 -4.92
CA ASP A 89 8.56 8.09 -5.70
C ASP A 89 8.73 9.59 -5.41
N ARG A 90 7.68 10.25 -4.91
CA ARG A 90 7.62 11.70 -4.72
C ARG A 90 7.96 12.13 -3.29
N ALA A 91 7.67 11.26 -2.32
CA ALA A 91 8.07 11.40 -0.92
C ALA A 91 9.58 11.18 -0.72
#